data_AF-A0A2M6XC88-F1
#
_entry.id   AF-A0A2M6XC88-F1
#
_cell.length_a   1.000
_cell.length_b   1.000
_cell.length_c   1.000
_cell.angle_alpha   90.00
_cell.angle_beta   90.00
_cell.angle_gamma   90.00
#
_symmetry.space_group_name_H-M   'P 1'
#
loop_
_entity.id
_entity.type
_entity.pdbx_description
1 polymer ?
#
loop_
_entity_poly.entity_id
_entity_poly.type
_entity_poly.pdbx_seq_one_letter_code
_entity_poly.pdbx_strand_id
1 'polypeptide(L)'
;MDPQIDQSAAATSQPTPVQPVPPSPKSKLPLILLVIILLVIVGAGGVVLGKYLEGSKTPAMVASEISSVPTETPTPTSDPTVNWKTYQSDNLSFEYPPSLNIVPNNNSGAIVTMKFKEEPDCNNCSRIISLFVGKVTSNIIDSKLTSFINQLYGTTSSNFEKIQIGGELGIISIEDKGIPAQEYGQGSFVVHNNTLFRFILSTWNTTKDLNHQSYFTIKQILSTFKFLQ
;
A
#
# COMPACT_ATOMS: atom_id res chain seq x y z
N MET A 1 59.54 -57.15 0.22
CA MET A 1 60.35 -57.14 -1.01
C MET A 1 59.94 -58.43 -1.71
N ASP A 2 59.02 -58.49 -2.67
CA ASP A 2 58.50 -57.55 -3.69
C ASP A 2 56.99 -57.78 -3.92
N PRO A 3 56.22 -56.80 -4.42
CA PRO A 3 54.90 -57.06 -5.00
C PRO A 3 54.97 -57.21 -6.54
N GLN A 4 54.40 -58.29 -7.07
CA GLN A 4 54.16 -58.48 -8.51
C GLN A 4 53.07 -57.52 -9.01
N ILE A 5 53.34 -56.87 -10.14
CA ILE A 5 52.37 -56.10 -10.92
C ILE A 5 51.79 -57.02 -11.99
N ASP A 6 50.49 -57.29 -11.94
CA ASP A 6 49.74 -57.90 -13.04
C ASP A 6 49.14 -56.80 -13.93
N GLN A 7 49.57 -56.81 -15.19
CA GLN A 7 49.17 -55.91 -16.26
C GLN A 7 47.95 -56.51 -16.97
N SER A 8 46.76 -55.92 -16.81
CA SER A 8 45.56 -56.31 -17.56
C SER A 8 45.29 -55.29 -18.67
N ALA A 9 45.37 -55.76 -19.92
CA ALA A 9 45.21 -54.98 -21.13
C ALA A 9 43.75 -54.66 -21.45
N ALA A 10 43.44 -53.39 -21.74
CA ALA A 10 42.13 -52.94 -22.19
C ALA A 10 41.98 -53.14 -23.71
N ALA A 11 40.91 -53.79 -24.14
CA ALA A 11 40.56 -53.99 -25.55
C ALA A 11 39.87 -52.73 -26.13
N THR A 12 40.41 -52.19 -27.23
CA THR A 12 39.82 -51.11 -28.02
C THR A 12 38.69 -51.63 -28.91
N SER A 13 37.51 -51.00 -28.83
CA SER A 13 36.35 -51.27 -29.69
C SER A 13 36.33 -50.35 -30.91
N GLN A 14 36.03 -50.93 -32.06
CA GLN A 14 36.00 -50.28 -33.38
C GLN A 14 34.59 -49.71 -33.67
N PRO A 15 34.47 -48.50 -34.27
CA PRO A 15 33.16 -47.90 -34.55
C PRO A 15 32.51 -48.48 -35.82
N THR A 16 31.21 -48.78 -35.73
CA THR A 16 30.36 -49.28 -36.82
C THR A 16 29.79 -48.12 -37.66
N PRO A 17 29.60 -48.25 -38.99
CA PRO A 17 29.13 -47.16 -39.85
C PRO A 17 27.64 -46.87 -39.63
N VAL A 18 27.29 -45.59 -39.52
CA VAL A 18 25.92 -45.11 -39.29
C VAL A 18 25.18 -44.94 -40.63
N GLN A 19 24.01 -45.56 -40.75
CA GLN A 19 23.15 -45.50 -41.94
C GLN A 19 22.22 -44.25 -41.91
N PRO A 20 21.86 -43.62 -43.04
CA PRO A 20 21.01 -42.42 -43.04
C PRO A 20 19.54 -42.77 -42.76
N VAL A 21 18.94 -42.11 -41.77
CA VAL A 21 17.53 -42.26 -41.40
C VAL A 21 16.65 -41.39 -42.32
N PRO A 22 15.52 -41.92 -42.85
CA PRO A 22 14.63 -41.17 -43.73
C PRO A 22 13.91 -40.02 -43.00
N PRO A 23 13.60 -38.90 -43.69
CA PRO A 23 12.95 -37.76 -43.07
C PRO A 23 11.49 -38.05 -42.69
N SER A 24 11.13 -37.74 -41.45
CA SER A 24 9.77 -37.94 -40.91
C SER A 24 8.80 -36.84 -41.40
N PRO A 25 7.51 -37.17 -41.59
CA PRO A 25 6.52 -36.23 -42.11
C PRO A 25 6.14 -35.17 -41.06
N LYS A 26 6.14 -33.90 -41.48
CA LYS A 26 5.81 -32.74 -40.62
C LYS A 26 4.31 -32.69 -40.32
N SER A 27 3.96 -32.86 -39.04
CA SER A 27 2.61 -32.77 -38.52
C SER A 27 2.07 -31.32 -38.55
N LYS A 28 0.83 -31.12 -39.01
CA LYS A 28 0.13 -29.82 -39.05
C LYS A 28 -0.51 -29.41 -37.71
N LEU A 29 -0.31 -30.21 -36.65
CA LEU A 29 -0.87 -29.99 -35.32
C LEU A 29 -0.52 -28.62 -34.68
N PRO A 30 0.69 -28.03 -34.81
CA PRO A 30 0.98 -26.74 -34.20
C PRO A 30 0.20 -25.58 -34.84
N LEU A 31 -0.19 -25.72 -36.13
CA LEU A 31 -0.98 -24.70 -36.82
C LEU A 31 -2.43 -24.65 -36.30
N ILE A 32 -3.02 -25.83 -36.04
CA ILE A 32 -4.38 -25.93 -35.50
C ILE A 32 -4.44 -25.36 -34.07
N LEU A 33 -3.41 -25.63 -33.26
CA LEU A 33 -3.32 -25.14 -31.89
C LEU A 33 -3.19 -23.60 -31.84
N LEU A 34 -2.45 -23.00 -32.77
CA LEU A 34 -2.33 -21.54 -32.91
C LEU A 34 -3.67 -20.87 -33.22
N VAL A 35 -4.49 -21.47 -34.11
CA VAL A 35 -5.80 -20.92 -34.49
C VAL A 35 -6.78 -20.97 -33.31
N ILE A 36 -6.77 -22.04 -32.51
CA ILE A 36 -7.62 -22.16 -31.32
C ILE A 36 -7.24 -21.11 -30.27
N ILE A 37 -5.94 -20.91 -30.02
CA ILE A 37 -5.46 -19.89 -29.08
C ILE A 37 -5.90 -18.48 -29.53
N LEU A 38 -5.80 -18.19 -30.83
CA LEU A 38 -6.21 -16.89 -31.36
C LEU A 38 -7.71 -16.64 -31.17
N LEU A 39 -8.55 -17.65 -31.40
CA LEU A 39 -10.00 -17.59 -31.16
C LEU A 39 -10.35 -17.33 -29.69
N VAL A 40 -9.62 -17.94 -28.75
CA VAL A 40 -9.83 -17.73 -27.31
C VAL A 40 -9.45 -16.30 -26.91
N ILE A 41 -8.35 -15.77 -27.43
CA ILE A 41 -7.91 -14.38 -27.15
C ILE A 41 -8.93 -13.37 -27.69
N VAL A 42 -9.42 -13.54 -28.91
CA VAL A 42 -10.42 -12.64 -29.50
C VAL A 42 -11.76 -12.74 -28.77
N GLY A 43 -12.20 -13.95 -28.42
CA GLY A 43 -13.44 -14.17 -27.66
C GLY A 43 -13.41 -13.56 -26.26
N ALA A 44 -12.33 -13.79 -25.51
CA ALA A 44 -12.18 -13.23 -24.16
C ALA A 44 -12.00 -11.70 -24.18
N GLY A 45 -11.23 -11.18 -25.15
CA GLY A 45 -11.01 -9.74 -25.32
C GLY A 45 -12.30 -8.97 -25.65
N GLY A 46 -13.16 -9.53 -26.49
CA GLY A 46 -14.43 -8.90 -26.88
C GLY A 46 -15.41 -8.72 -25.71
N VAL A 47 -15.50 -9.71 -24.81
CA VAL A 47 -16.42 -9.65 -23.65
C VAL A 47 -15.98 -8.59 -22.64
N VAL A 48 -14.68 -8.46 -22.39
CA VAL A 48 -14.15 -7.45 -21.46
C VAL A 48 -14.32 -6.04 -22.03
N LEU A 49 -14.06 -5.85 -23.33
CA LEU A 49 -14.22 -4.55 -23.98
C LEU A 49 -15.69 -4.11 -24.06
N GLY A 50 -16.62 -5.03 -24.28
CA GLY A 50 -18.06 -4.75 -24.27
C GLY A 50 -18.55 -4.20 -22.93
N LYS A 51 -18.11 -4.77 -21.80
CA LYS A 51 -18.47 -4.29 -20.47
C LYS A 51 -17.92 -2.89 -20.14
N TYR A 52 -16.77 -2.53 -20.69
CA TYR A 52 -16.18 -1.20 -20.47
C TYR A 52 -16.89 -0.09 -21.25
N LEU A 53 -17.48 -0.40 -22.40
CA LEU A 53 -18.19 0.59 -23.23
C LEU A 53 -19.62 0.87 -22.72
N GLU A 54 -20.24 -0.06 -22.01
CA GLU A 54 -21.59 0.11 -21.43
C GLU A 54 -21.65 1.09 -20.24
N GLY A 55 -20.51 1.43 -19.64
CA GLY A 55 -20.41 2.40 -18.53
C GLY A 55 -20.34 3.87 -18.96
N SER A 56 -20.28 4.17 -20.27
CA SER A 56 -20.11 5.55 -20.79
C SER A 56 -21.39 6.10 -21.42
N LYS A 57 -22.54 5.90 -20.78
CA LYS A 57 -23.74 6.69 -21.11
C LYS A 57 -23.67 8.02 -20.36
N THR A 58 -23.12 9.01 -21.04
CA THR A 58 -23.23 10.42 -20.69
C THR A 58 -24.71 10.76 -20.47
N PRO A 59 -25.13 11.27 -19.29
CA PRO A 59 -26.51 11.69 -19.12
C PRO A 59 -26.81 12.85 -20.07
N ALA A 60 -27.86 12.69 -20.87
CA ALA A 60 -28.37 13.72 -21.76
C ALA A 60 -28.77 14.95 -20.94
N MET A 61 -28.19 16.10 -21.30
CA MET A 61 -28.51 17.41 -20.71
C MET A 61 -29.95 17.77 -21.10
N VAL A 62 -30.89 17.57 -20.18
CA VAL A 62 -32.22 18.16 -20.26
C VAL A 62 -32.09 19.62 -19.86
N ALA A 63 -32.38 20.53 -20.78
CA ALA A 63 -32.49 21.96 -20.49
C ALA A 63 -33.68 22.18 -19.54
N SER A 64 -33.41 22.31 -18.24
CA SER A 64 -34.39 22.79 -17.27
C SER A 64 -34.36 24.31 -17.22
N GLU A 65 -35.55 24.88 -17.26
CA GLU A 65 -35.83 26.29 -17.10
C GLU A 65 -35.17 26.87 -15.83
N ILE A 66 -34.66 28.10 -15.96
CA ILE A 66 -33.96 28.84 -14.92
C ILE A 66 -34.98 29.25 -13.86
N SER A 67 -35.21 28.39 -12.88
CA SER A 67 -35.79 28.78 -11.60
C SER A 67 -34.66 29.35 -10.75
N SER A 68 -34.77 30.62 -10.38
CA SER A 68 -33.81 31.32 -9.53
C SER A 68 -33.71 30.64 -8.16
N VAL A 69 -32.69 29.79 -8.01
CA VAL A 69 -32.30 29.22 -6.72
C VAL A 69 -31.77 30.37 -5.86
N PRO A 70 -32.27 30.56 -4.62
CA PRO A 70 -31.65 31.52 -3.71
C PRO A 70 -30.20 31.11 -3.49
N THR A 71 -29.28 32.06 -3.72
CA THR A 71 -27.86 31.91 -3.37
C THR A 71 -27.79 31.51 -1.90
N GLU A 72 -27.44 30.26 -1.64
CA GLU A 72 -27.06 29.84 -0.30
C GLU A 72 -25.83 30.66 0.10
N THR A 73 -26.04 31.61 1.00
CA THR A 73 -24.97 32.25 1.75
C THR A 73 -24.09 31.11 2.31
N PRO A 74 -22.76 31.13 2.12
CA PRO A 74 -21.91 30.11 2.70
C PRO A 74 -22.16 30.12 4.21
N THR A 75 -22.81 29.06 4.70
CA THR A 75 -22.90 28.81 6.12
C THR A 75 -21.45 28.76 6.61
N PRO A 76 -21.06 29.48 7.67
CA PRO A 76 -19.72 29.36 8.20
C PRO A 76 -19.50 27.89 8.55
N THR A 77 -18.72 27.19 7.72
CA THR A 77 -18.25 25.85 8.02
C THR A 77 -17.40 26.03 9.26
N SER A 78 -17.95 25.67 10.42
CA SER A 78 -17.20 25.66 11.67
C SER A 78 -15.95 24.83 11.40
N ASP A 79 -14.78 25.47 11.45
CA ASP A 79 -13.52 24.79 11.29
C ASP A 79 -13.46 23.66 12.33
N PRO A 80 -13.43 22.38 11.92
CA PRO A 80 -13.42 21.27 12.87
C PRO A 80 -12.17 21.26 13.75
N THR A 81 -11.14 22.05 13.42
CA THR A 81 -9.90 22.17 14.20
C THR A 81 -9.82 23.39 15.12
N VAL A 82 -10.90 24.20 15.24
CA VAL A 82 -10.86 25.50 15.95
C VAL A 82 -10.39 25.44 17.43
N ASN A 83 -10.54 24.31 18.10
CA ASN A 83 -10.13 24.09 19.50
C ASN A 83 -8.96 23.09 19.64
N TRP A 84 -8.25 22.82 18.55
CA TRP A 84 -7.14 21.89 18.54
C TRP A 84 -5.90 22.53 19.14
N LYS A 85 -5.02 21.69 19.67
CA LYS A 85 -3.72 22.09 20.18
C LYS A 85 -2.70 21.91 19.08
N THR A 86 -1.66 22.74 19.06
CA THR A 86 -0.55 22.61 18.13
C THR A 86 0.60 21.84 18.78
N TYR A 87 1.03 20.76 18.13
CA TYR A 87 2.33 20.16 18.37
C TYR A 87 3.34 20.82 17.45
N GLN A 88 4.48 21.21 17.99
CA GLN A 88 5.59 21.77 17.23
C GLN A 88 6.91 21.22 17.76
N SER A 89 7.76 20.76 16.86
CA SER A 89 9.17 20.47 17.10
C SER A 89 10.03 21.27 16.13
N ASP A 90 11.33 21.04 16.12
CA ASP A 90 12.24 21.77 15.24
C ASP A 90 11.94 21.53 13.74
N ASN A 91 11.50 20.31 13.39
CA ASN A 91 11.39 19.88 11.98
C ASN A 91 9.94 19.68 11.50
N LEU A 92 8.95 19.75 12.39
CA LEU A 92 7.56 19.52 12.01
C LEU A 92 6.56 20.18 12.97
N SER A 93 5.35 20.40 12.47
CA SER A 93 4.21 20.81 13.28
C SER A 93 2.92 20.16 12.78
N PHE A 94 1.95 19.98 13.68
CA PHE A 94 0.59 19.55 13.33
C PHE A 94 -0.37 19.94 14.45
N GLU A 95 -1.66 20.01 14.13
CA GLU A 95 -2.71 20.18 15.12
C GLU A 95 -3.26 18.83 15.56
N TYR A 96 -3.72 18.75 16.81
CA TYR A 96 -4.35 17.56 17.36
C TYR A 96 -5.52 17.92 18.30
N PRO A 97 -6.59 17.10 18.36
CA PRO A 97 -7.76 17.41 19.14
C PRO A 97 -7.47 17.34 20.65
N PRO A 98 -8.26 18.07 21.47
CA PRO A 98 -8.10 18.05 22.93
C PRO A 98 -8.44 16.70 23.58
N SER A 99 -9.02 15.76 22.82
CA SER A 99 -9.23 14.37 23.23
C SER A 99 -7.93 13.55 23.25
N LEU A 100 -6.85 14.05 22.64
CA LEU A 100 -5.54 13.41 22.68
C LEU A 100 -4.62 14.07 23.71
N ASN A 101 -3.82 13.23 24.37
CA ASN A 101 -2.73 13.66 25.23
C ASN A 101 -1.41 13.19 24.63
N ILE A 102 -0.44 14.09 24.49
CA ILE A 102 0.94 13.71 24.19
C ILE A 102 1.51 12.99 25.41
N VAL A 103 2.10 11.83 25.19
CA VAL A 103 2.77 11.05 26.23
C VAL A 103 4.27 10.95 25.92
N PRO A 104 5.13 10.97 26.95
CA PRO A 104 6.55 10.71 26.78
C PRO A 104 6.76 9.35 26.11
N ASN A 105 7.58 9.32 25.05
CA ASN A 105 7.98 8.07 24.46
C ASN A 105 9.12 7.47 25.28
N ASN A 106 8.83 6.40 26.02
CA ASN A 106 9.84 5.80 26.87
C ASN A 106 10.70 4.74 26.20
N ASN A 107 10.32 4.17 25.03
CA ASN A 107 11.04 3.01 24.46
C ASN A 107 10.78 2.66 22.98
N SER A 108 10.07 3.47 22.18
CA SER A 108 9.52 2.99 20.88
C SER A 108 10.15 3.57 19.60
N GLY A 109 11.11 4.50 19.69
CA GLY A 109 11.67 5.14 18.48
C GLY A 109 10.73 6.10 17.75
N ALA A 110 9.48 6.27 18.21
CA ALA A 110 8.59 7.34 17.81
C ALA A 110 9.12 8.73 18.24
N ILE A 111 8.93 9.76 17.41
CA ILE A 111 9.19 11.15 17.79
C ILE A 111 8.14 11.64 18.79
N VAL A 112 6.88 11.28 18.54
CA VAL A 112 5.76 11.68 19.38
C VAL A 112 4.73 10.56 19.41
N THR A 113 4.22 10.30 20.62
CA THR A 113 3.11 9.39 20.86
C THR A 113 1.98 10.18 21.50
N MET A 114 0.78 10.01 20.96
CA MET A 114 -0.46 10.57 21.47
C MET A 114 -1.36 9.43 21.91
N LYS A 115 -1.96 9.56 23.09
CA LYS A 115 -2.99 8.65 23.59
C LYS A 115 -4.34 9.35 23.58
N PHE A 116 -5.37 8.64 23.17
CA PHE A 116 -6.73 9.08 23.43
C PHE A 116 -6.95 9.10 24.95
N LYS A 117 -7.58 10.17 25.45
CA LYS A 117 -8.09 10.22 26.83
C LYS A 117 -8.98 9.00 27.03
N GLU A 118 -8.74 8.29 28.13
CA GLU A 118 -9.33 6.98 28.40
C GLU A 118 -10.85 6.99 28.18
N GLU A 119 -11.35 5.95 27.50
CA GLU A 119 -12.77 5.61 27.58
C GLU A 119 -12.98 4.95 28.95
N PRO A 120 -13.93 5.41 29.78
CA PRO A 120 -14.12 4.93 31.15
C PRO A 120 -14.41 3.42 31.26
N ASP A 121 -14.77 2.79 30.15
CA ASP A 121 -15.35 1.44 30.11
C ASP A 121 -14.39 0.33 29.64
N CYS A 122 -13.08 0.57 29.56
CA CYS A 122 -12.17 -0.57 29.49
C CYS A 122 -10.78 -0.39 30.12
N ASN A 123 -10.57 -1.21 31.15
CA ASN A 123 -9.26 -1.51 31.70
C ASN A 123 -8.33 -1.99 30.57
N ASN A 124 -7.30 -1.19 30.28
CA ASN A 124 -6.22 -1.44 29.31
C ASN A 124 -6.52 -1.20 27.81
N CYS A 125 -7.62 -0.56 27.42
CA CYS A 125 -7.71 -0.07 26.03
C CYS A 125 -6.97 1.26 25.88
N SER A 126 -5.71 1.20 25.45
CA SER A 126 -5.05 2.41 24.93
C SER A 126 -5.16 2.39 23.41
N ARG A 127 -5.92 3.33 22.86
CA ARG A 127 -5.76 3.74 21.45
C ARG A 127 -4.61 4.74 21.41
N ILE A 128 -3.64 4.50 20.54
CA ILE A 128 -2.47 5.35 20.42
C ILE A 128 -2.25 5.76 18.97
N ILE A 129 -1.83 7.01 18.77
CA ILE A 129 -1.29 7.50 17.51
C ILE A 129 0.19 7.75 17.75
N SER A 130 1.05 7.10 16.98
CA SER A 130 2.50 7.25 17.09
C SER A 130 3.08 7.72 15.76
N LEU A 131 3.92 8.75 15.80
CA LEU A 131 4.70 9.22 14.67
C LEU A 131 6.14 8.70 14.78
N PHE A 132 6.55 7.90 13.81
CA PHE A 132 7.89 7.38 13.64
C PHE A 132 8.58 8.07 12.47
N VAL A 133 9.90 8.21 12.59
CA VAL A 133 10.75 8.76 11.53
C VAL A 133 11.91 7.81 11.28
N GLY A 134 12.12 7.46 10.02
CA GLY A 134 13.19 6.58 9.59
C GLY A 134 13.89 7.12 8.35
N LYS A 135 15.21 6.99 8.29
CA LYS A 135 15.95 7.30 7.07
C LYS A 135 15.72 6.21 6.03
N VAL A 136 15.49 6.63 4.79
CA VAL A 136 15.42 5.71 3.66
C VAL A 136 16.76 5.74 2.95
N THR A 137 17.31 4.57 2.60
CA THR A 137 18.59 4.47 1.88
C THR A 137 18.42 4.47 0.36
N SER A 138 17.19 4.30 -0.13
CA SER A 138 16.84 4.35 -1.54
C SER A 138 16.06 5.64 -1.85
N ASN A 139 16.28 6.19 -3.05
CA ASN A 139 15.43 7.25 -3.60
C ASN A 139 14.04 6.67 -3.87
N ILE A 140 13.15 6.75 -2.88
CA ILE A 140 11.75 6.42 -3.07
C ILE A 140 11.10 7.61 -3.77
N ILE A 141 10.75 7.39 -5.03
CA ILE A 141 9.84 8.25 -5.76
C ILE A 141 8.41 7.82 -5.41
N ASP A 142 7.47 8.75 -5.35
CA ASP A 142 6.06 8.52 -4.99
C ASP A 142 5.43 7.28 -5.64
N SER A 143 5.75 7.03 -6.91
CA SER A 143 5.24 5.88 -7.68
C SER A 143 5.67 4.52 -7.13
N LYS A 144 6.70 4.47 -6.29
CA LYS A 144 7.24 3.26 -5.66
C LYS A 144 6.95 3.19 -4.16
N LEU A 145 6.35 4.23 -3.56
CA LEU A 145 6.10 4.27 -2.12
C LEU A 145 5.26 3.07 -1.66
N THR A 146 4.17 2.77 -2.36
CA THR A 146 3.33 1.60 -2.08
C THR A 146 4.11 0.28 -2.12
N SER A 147 4.89 0.04 -3.17
CA SER A 147 5.70 -1.18 -3.30
C SER A 147 6.75 -1.29 -2.19
N PHE A 148 7.37 -0.16 -1.83
CA PHE A 148 8.32 -0.11 -0.73
C PHE A 148 7.68 -0.44 0.61
N ILE A 149 6.52 0.14 0.93
CA ILE A 149 5.78 -0.18 2.16
C ILE A 149 5.36 -1.66 2.17
N ASN A 150 4.83 -2.18 1.07
CA ASN A 150 4.48 -3.60 0.94
C ASN A 150 5.70 -4.51 1.18
N GLN A 151 6.87 -4.14 0.67
CA GLN A 151 8.12 -4.86 0.90
C GLN A 151 8.57 -4.81 2.36
N LEU A 152 8.51 -3.63 2.99
CA LEU A 152 8.92 -3.45 4.39
C LEU A 152 8.10 -4.29 5.37
N TYR A 153 6.80 -4.42 5.11
CA TYR A 153 5.88 -5.04 6.07
C TYR A 153 5.39 -6.42 5.65
N GLY A 154 5.87 -6.94 4.51
CA GLY A 154 5.44 -8.24 3.99
C GLY A 154 3.95 -8.30 3.65
N THR A 155 3.32 -7.15 3.39
CA THR A 155 1.89 -7.06 3.07
C THR A 155 1.69 -7.10 1.55
N THR A 156 0.84 -8.01 1.07
CA THR A 156 0.54 -8.15 -0.37
C THR A 156 -0.69 -7.34 -0.80
N SER A 157 -1.45 -6.79 0.14
CA SER A 157 -2.78 -6.22 -0.13
C SER A 157 -3.19 -5.14 0.87
N SER A 158 -2.40 -4.09 1.03
CA SER A 158 -2.93 -2.86 1.64
C SER A 158 -3.56 -2.01 0.54
N ASN A 159 -4.88 -1.91 0.56
CA ASN A 159 -5.59 -0.86 -0.15
C ASN A 159 -5.08 0.47 0.41
N PHE A 160 -4.33 1.22 -0.39
CA PHE A 160 -3.83 2.53 0.00
C PHE A 160 -4.60 3.62 -0.73
N GLU A 161 -4.99 4.64 0.01
CA GLU A 161 -5.47 5.91 -0.55
C GLU A 161 -4.29 6.88 -0.64
N LYS A 162 -4.22 7.64 -1.73
CA LYS A 162 -3.26 8.74 -1.85
C LYS A 162 -3.78 9.96 -1.11
N ILE A 163 -2.93 10.58 -0.29
CA ILE A 163 -3.28 11.78 0.49
C ILE A 163 -2.14 12.80 0.43
N GLN A 164 -2.43 14.07 0.70
CA GLN A 164 -1.42 15.10 0.88
C GLN A 164 -1.03 15.18 2.35
N ILE A 165 0.27 15.17 2.66
CA ILE A 165 0.80 15.29 4.02
C ILE A 165 1.95 16.30 3.98
N GLY A 166 1.78 17.47 4.60
CA GLY A 166 2.83 18.51 4.58
C GLY A 166 3.15 19.04 3.18
N GLY A 167 2.21 18.96 2.23
CA GLY A 167 2.40 19.34 0.82
C GLY A 167 3.05 18.28 -0.05
N GLU A 168 3.41 17.12 0.53
CA GLU A 168 3.97 15.98 -0.18
C GLU A 168 2.91 14.91 -0.42
N LEU A 169 3.06 14.14 -1.51
CA LEU A 169 2.17 13.02 -1.79
C LEU A 169 2.51 11.84 -0.88
N GLY A 170 1.60 11.52 0.03
CA GLY A 170 1.65 10.36 0.91
C GLY A 170 0.61 9.28 0.57
N ILE A 171 0.62 8.22 1.36
CA ILE A 171 -0.38 7.15 1.31
C ILE A 171 -0.91 6.83 2.71
N ILE A 172 -2.16 6.39 2.81
CA ILE A 172 -2.80 5.91 4.04
C ILE A 172 -3.47 4.56 3.78
N SER A 173 -3.30 3.59 4.69
CA SER A 173 -3.93 2.27 4.56
C SER A 173 -5.43 2.38 4.84
N ILE A 174 -6.27 1.76 3.99
CA ILE A 174 -7.73 1.82 4.11
C ILE A 174 -8.26 0.68 5.01
N GLU A 175 -7.46 -0.36 5.25
CA GLU A 175 -7.84 -1.52 6.08
C GLU A 175 -7.07 -1.58 7.40
N ASP A 176 -7.73 -2.11 8.43
CA ASP A 176 -7.22 -2.35 9.80
C ASP A 176 -6.28 -3.57 9.91
N LYS A 177 -5.90 -4.16 8.77
CA LYS A 177 -4.97 -5.29 8.75
C LYS A 177 -3.56 -4.76 8.91
N GLY A 178 -3.09 -4.90 10.15
CA GLY A 178 -1.87 -4.34 10.70
C GLY A 178 -0.68 -4.15 9.78
N ILE A 179 -0.11 -2.96 9.87
CA ILE A 179 1.23 -2.66 9.38
C ILE A 179 2.07 -2.30 10.61
N PRO A 180 2.94 -3.20 11.16
CA PRO A 180 3.27 -4.57 10.72
C PRO A 180 2.20 -5.59 11.15
N ALA A 181 2.27 -6.81 10.62
CA ALA A 181 1.32 -7.92 10.80
C ALA A 181 0.99 -8.36 12.26
N GLN A 182 1.51 -7.66 13.28
CA GLN A 182 1.26 -7.93 14.70
C GLN A 182 0.51 -6.80 15.43
N GLU A 183 0.29 -5.65 14.80
CA GLU A 183 -0.43 -4.52 15.39
C GLU A 183 -1.71 -4.24 14.60
N TYR A 184 -2.90 -4.35 15.19
CA TYR A 184 -4.13 -3.90 14.53
C TYR A 184 -4.07 -2.38 14.44
N GLY A 185 -4.05 -1.86 13.21
CA GLY A 185 -3.70 -0.48 13.01
C GLY A 185 -3.72 0.02 11.59
N GLN A 186 -3.85 1.32 11.47
CA GLN A 186 -3.74 2.04 10.22
C GLN A 186 -2.39 2.75 10.14
N GLY A 187 -1.73 2.63 9.00
CA GLY A 187 -0.48 3.32 8.70
C GLY A 187 -0.66 4.40 7.65
N SER A 188 -0.14 5.59 7.92
CA SER A 188 0.08 6.63 6.90
C SER A 188 1.57 6.86 6.71
N PHE A 189 1.99 7.09 5.46
CA PHE A 189 3.38 7.14 5.06
C PHE A 189 3.60 8.29 4.09
N VAL A 190 4.67 9.04 4.30
CA VAL A 190 5.11 10.11 3.39
C VAL A 190 6.63 10.19 3.42
N VAL A 191 7.23 10.48 2.27
CA VAL A 191 8.67 10.71 2.15
C VAL A 191 8.90 12.19 1.95
N HIS A 192 9.78 12.77 2.77
CA HIS A 192 10.22 14.16 2.64
C HIS A 192 11.72 14.20 2.89
N ASN A 193 12.49 14.85 2.01
CA ASN A 193 13.96 14.94 2.09
C ASN A 193 14.64 13.59 2.37
N ASN A 194 14.27 12.55 1.60
CA ASN A 194 14.80 11.19 1.72
C ASN A 194 14.57 10.52 3.10
N THR A 195 13.62 11.05 3.87
CA THR A 195 13.23 10.57 5.19
C THR A 195 11.78 10.09 5.14
N LEU A 196 11.52 8.87 5.60
CA LEU A 196 10.18 8.31 5.72
C LEU A 196 9.59 8.73 7.05
N PHE A 197 8.45 9.40 6.97
CA PHE A 197 7.58 9.67 8.10
C PHE A 197 6.44 8.66 8.09
N ARG A 198 6.20 8.03 9.23
CA ARG A 198 5.21 6.98 9.42
C ARG A 198 4.32 7.34 10.59
N PHE A 199 3.02 7.43 10.34
CA PHE A 199 2.00 7.64 11.36
C PHE A 199 1.25 6.34 11.55
N ILE A 200 1.31 5.77 12.75
CA ILE A 200 0.59 4.55 13.10
C ILE A 200 -0.48 4.88 14.12
N LEU A 201 -1.72 4.62 13.74
CA LEU A 201 -2.83 4.48 14.66
C LEU A 201 -2.92 3.01 15.03
N SER A 202 -2.68 2.65 16.29
CA SER A 202 -2.76 1.26 16.76
C SER A 202 -3.54 1.11 18.06
N THR A 203 -4.02 -0.10 18.28
CA THR A 203 -4.67 -0.53 19.53
C THR A 203 -4.00 -1.79 20.06
N TRP A 204 -3.95 -1.93 21.38
CA TRP A 204 -3.28 -3.07 22.04
C TRP A 204 -4.18 -4.30 22.22
N ASN A 205 -5.45 -4.25 21.79
CA ASN A 205 -6.39 -5.36 21.96
C ASN A 205 -7.14 -5.64 20.65
N THR A 206 -7.03 -6.88 20.19
CA THR A 206 -7.22 -7.37 18.82
C THR A 206 -8.67 -7.53 18.36
N THR A 207 -9.64 -6.97 19.11
CA THR A 207 -11.08 -7.20 18.85
C THR A 207 -11.95 -5.94 18.92
N LYS A 208 -11.39 -4.77 19.28
CA LYS A 208 -12.14 -3.51 19.21
C LYS A 208 -11.72 -2.74 17.97
N ASP A 209 -12.67 -2.65 17.03
CA ASP A 209 -12.58 -1.89 15.79
C ASP A 209 -11.96 -0.51 16.06
N LEU A 210 -10.98 -0.16 15.22
CA LEU A 210 -10.66 1.25 15.05
C LEU A 210 -11.93 1.91 14.53
N ASN A 211 -12.64 2.61 15.42
CA ASN A 211 -13.88 3.23 15.02
C ASN A 211 -13.62 4.27 13.92
N HIS A 212 -14.62 4.52 13.08
CA HIS A 212 -14.55 5.53 12.00
C HIS A 212 -14.06 6.90 12.51
N GLN A 213 -14.32 7.22 13.78
CA GLN A 213 -13.86 8.46 14.41
C GLN A 213 -12.33 8.55 14.54
N SER A 214 -11.66 7.45 14.88
CA SER A 214 -10.19 7.42 14.99
C SER A 214 -9.55 7.62 13.63
N TYR A 215 -10.12 7.00 12.59
CA TYR A 215 -9.73 7.21 11.20
C TYR A 215 -9.89 8.66 10.74
N PHE A 216 -11.05 9.25 11.02
CA PHE A 216 -11.31 10.64 10.68
C PHE A 216 -10.34 11.58 11.41
N THR A 217 -10.07 11.31 12.68
CA THR A 217 -9.15 12.08 13.50
C THR A 217 -7.74 12.08 12.92
N ILE A 218 -7.20 10.93 12.52
CA ILE A 218 -5.86 10.87 11.92
C ILE A 218 -5.81 11.60 10.58
N LYS A 219 -6.82 11.47 9.72
CA LYS A 219 -6.89 12.24 8.47
C LYS A 219 -6.87 13.75 8.71
N GLN A 220 -7.58 14.23 9.73
CA GLN A 220 -7.56 15.64 10.09
C GLN A 220 -6.20 16.08 10.64
N ILE A 221 -5.56 15.31 11.53
CA ILE A 221 -4.19 15.57 11.98
C ILE A 221 -3.24 15.69 10.77
N LEU A 222 -3.29 14.74 9.84
CA LEU A 222 -2.46 14.74 8.64
C LEU A 222 -2.71 15.95 7.72
N SER A 223 -3.95 16.43 7.65
CA SER A 223 -4.29 17.62 6.86
C SER A 223 -3.71 18.92 7.41
N THR A 224 -3.39 18.96 8.72
CA THR A 224 -2.75 20.12 9.38
C THR A 224 -1.23 19.96 9.50
N PHE A 225 -0.70 18.81 9.09
CA PHE A 225 0.72 18.50 9.20
C PHE A 225 1.56 19.39 8.28
N LYS A 226 2.69 19.86 8.79
CA LYS A 226 3.67 20.68 8.06
C LYS A 226 5.09 20.23 8.38
N PHE A 227 5.92 20.12 7.36
CA PHE A 227 7.38 20.06 7.53
C PHE A 227 7.90 21.48 7.79
N LEU A 228 8.74 21.63 8.81
CA LEU A 228 9.45 22.87 9.12
C LEU A 228 10.88 22.70 8.61
N GLN A 229 11.35 23.67 7.82
CA GLN A 229 12.64 23.62 7.12
C GLN A 229 13.83 23.45 8.06
#